data_AF-A0A9D7CF68-F1
#
_entry.id   AF-A0A9D7CF68-F1
#
_cell.length_a   1.000
_cell.length_b   1.000
_cell.length_c   1.000
_cell.angle_alpha   90.00
_cell.angle_beta   90.00
_cell.angle_gamma   90.00
#
_symmetry.space_group_name_H-M   'P 1'
#
loop_
_entity.id
_entity.type
_entity.pdbx_description
1 polymer ?
#
loop_
_entity_poly.entity_id
_entity_poly.type
_entity_poly.pdbx_seq_one_letter_code
_entity_poly.pdbx_strand_id
1 'polypeptide(L)'
;MTIVESFLPSVANATGQLSADFSLAGTVDRAALEGYLTIDGVAASIPSLGIRLRDMNADLLAARDTLRIRRFSVVSGDASRDSLWMSGWAARLPDGGAGFDVSIGAREFEVIANRRVAELSLSGGLRLDGTLDRSRLSGGVTLNQGVIVIPEFTEKKLISLDDPELYNVVDTTVFANRALLPKPPPDLLRNLSVDNVRIEMGSDVRVRSAEADIKLGGAVNVTVGARRGATAPQLALDGALQTERGYYRLDLGGLVQRTFTVEGGELRFLNETDLNPILNISALHTVRQISSTYGGRNDVRIRVLVQGTLIQPRLRSRAPTPCSSRSRTSSPTSSPVCPRSASVEGWQRTGSARRRSR
;
A
#
# COMPACT_ATOMS: atom_id res chain seq x y z
N MET A 1 11.66 -13.60 33.46
CA MET A 1 10.77 -14.34 32.54
C MET A 1 9.35 -13.96 32.88
N THR A 2 8.62 -13.46 31.89
CA THR A 2 7.81 -12.26 32.06
C THR A 2 6.33 -12.59 31.80
N ILE A 3 5.50 -12.50 32.84
CA ILE A 3 4.04 -12.79 32.79
C ILE A 3 3.33 -12.08 31.63
N VAL A 4 3.82 -10.90 31.23
CA VAL A 4 3.30 -10.13 30.09
C VAL A 4 3.38 -10.90 28.76
N GLU A 5 4.46 -11.62 28.51
CA GLU A 5 4.69 -12.35 27.24
C GLU A 5 3.77 -13.56 27.10
N SER A 6 3.29 -14.13 28.21
CA SER A 6 2.29 -15.21 28.18
C SER A 6 0.88 -14.75 27.80
N PHE A 7 0.53 -13.48 28.03
CA PHE A 7 -0.77 -12.92 27.64
C PHE A 7 -0.73 -12.22 26.27
N LEU A 8 0.44 -11.75 25.84
CA LEU A 8 0.65 -11.05 24.58
C LEU A 8 1.78 -11.72 23.79
N PRO A 9 1.51 -12.84 23.08
CA PRO A 9 2.56 -13.62 22.41
C PRO A 9 3.26 -12.87 21.26
N SER A 10 2.68 -11.77 20.79
CA SER A 10 3.28 -10.89 19.79
C SER A 10 4.33 -9.93 20.36
N VAL A 11 4.42 -9.81 21.69
CA VAL A 11 5.31 -8.90 22.41
C VAL A 11 6.46 -9.68 23.04
N ALA A 12 7.67 -9.12 22.97
CA ALA A 12 8.87 -9.69 23.57
C ALA A 12 9.71 -8.60 24.27
N ASN A 13 10.57 -9.01 25.19
CA ASN A 13 11.51 -8.15 25.91
C ASN A 13 10.79 -6.99 26.63
N ALA A 14 9.63 -7.27 27.21
CA ALA A 14 8.85 -6.28 27.93
C ALA A 14 9.55 -5.91 29.26
N THR A 15 9.84 -4.62 29.46
CA THR A 15 10.49 -4.09 30.67
C THR A 15 9.81 -2.81 31.13
N GLY A 16 9.54 -2.69 32.43
CA GLY A 16 8.98 -1.49 33.05
C GLY A 16 7.97 -1.85 34.15
N GLN A 17 7.14 -0.88 34.52
CA GLN A 17 6.15 -1.05 35.57
C GLN A 17 4.74 -1.15 34.99
N LEU A 18 4.03 -2.19 35.43
CA LEU A 18 2.62 -2.39 35.16
C LEU A 18 1.93 -2.58 36.52
N SER A 19 0.85 -1.84 36.74
CA SER A 19 -0.01 -2.02 37.91
C SER A 19 -1.43 -2.26 37.44
N ALA A 20 -2.00 -3.38 37.87
CA ALA A 20 -3.33 -3.80 37.48
C ALA A 20 -4.03 -4.34 38.72
N ASP A 21 -5.28 -3.91 38.90
CA ASP A 21 -6.19 -4.48 39.88
C ASP A 21 -7.52 -4.66 39.17
N PHE A 22 -7.98 -5.90 39.04
CA PHE A 22 -9.23 -6.23 38.38
C PHE A 22 -9.99 -7.25 39.21
N SER A 23 -11.28 -6.97 39.38
CA SER A 23 -12.27 -7.88 39.94
C SER A 23 -13.26 -8.25 38.84
N LEU A 24 -13.54 -9.55 38.73
CA LEU A 24 -14.52 -10.10 37.80
C LEU A 24 -15.61 -10.78 38.61
N ALA A 25 -16.85 -10.31 38.47
CA ALA A 25 -18.01 -10.86 39.16
C ALA A 25 -19.11 -11.26 38.16
N GLY A 26 -19.99 -12.16 38.57
CA GLY A 26 -21.17 -12.55 37.78
C GLY A 26 -21.00 -13.84 36.98
N THR A 27 -21.70 -13.93 35.85
CA THR A 27 -21.72 -15.11 34.95
C THR A 27 -21.08 -14.77 33.61
N VAL A 28 -20.76 -15.74 32.75
CA VAL A 28 -20.16 -15.48 31.43
C VAL A 28 -20.97 -14.44 30.64
N ASP A 29 -22.29 -14.58 30.64
CA ASP A 29 -23.21 -13.69 29.91
C ASP A 29 -23.43 -12.35 30.63
N ARG A 30 -23.22 -12.29 31.95
CA ARG A 30 -23.37 -11.10 32.79
C ARG A 30 -22.14 -10.87 33.66
N ALA A 31 -20.98 -10.78 33.02
CA ALA A 31 -19.73 -10.55 33.70
C ALA A 31 -19.57 -9.05 33.94
N ALA A 32 -19.33 -8.66 35.18
CA ALA A 32 -18.98 -7.31 35.57
C ALA A 32 -17.49 -7.26 35.88
N LEU A 33 -16.75 -6.48 35.07
CA LEU A 33 -15.33 -6.22 35.27
C LEU A 33 -15.16 -4.84 35.90
N GLU A 34 -14.57 -4.78 37.09
CA GLU A 34 -14.27 -3.53 37.78
C GLU A 34 -12.78 -3.48 38.13
N GLY A 35 -12.14 -2.34 37.90
CA GLY A 35 -10.72 -2.19 38.19
C GLY A 35 -9.99 -1.26 37.24
N TYR A 36 -8.67 -1.30 37.27
CA TYR A 36 -7.81 -0.44 36.47
C TYR A 36 -6.55 -1.16 35.98
N LEU A 37 -5.98 -0.63 34.90
CA LEU A 37 -4.64 -0.94 34.42
C LEU A 37 -3.90 0.38 34.20
N THR A 38 -2.75 0.53 34.85
CA THR A 38 -1.80 1.61 34.59
C THR A 38 -0.46 1.05 34.14
N ILE A 39 0.06 1.60 33.06
CA ILE A 39 1.38 1.32 32.51
C ILE A 39 2.13 2.64 32.48
N ASP A 40 3.35 2.65 33.02
CA ASP A 40 4.22 3.84 33.06
C ASP A 40 5.60 3.48 32.50
N GLY A 41 6.00 4.20 31.45
CA GLY A 41 7.33 4.10 30.85
C GLY A 41 7.76 2.70 30.39
N VAL A 42 6.82 1.84 29.97
CA VAL A 42 7.17 0.48 29.53
C VAL A 42 7.85 0.49 28.16
N ALA A 43 8.86 -0.34 28.02
CA ALA A 43 9.49 -0.66 26.75
C ALA A 43 9.20 -2.12 26.37
N ALA A 44 9.02 -2.38 25.09
CA ALA A 44 8.80 -3.72 24.57
C ALA A 44 9.22 -3.81 23.10
N SER A 45 9.22 -5.01 22.52
CA SER A 45 9.47 -5.20 21.09
C SER A 45 8.36 -6.04 20.48
N ILE A 46 8.06 -5.79 19.20
CA ILE A 46 7.16 -6.63 18.40
C ILE A 46 8.00 -7.23 17.26
N PRO A 47 8.62 -8.41 17.48
CA PRO A 47 9.60 -8.98 16.56
C PRO A 47 9.06 -9.24 15.15
N SER A 48 7.76 -9.57 15.03
CA SER A 48 7.10 -9.77 13.74
C SER A 48 7.12 -8.52 12.86
N LEU A 49 6.99 -7.35 13.49
CA LEU A 49 7.02 -6.03 12.86
C LEU A 49 8.43 -5.44 12.80
N GLY A 50 9.38 -5.97 13.58
CA GLY A 50 10.73 -5.42 13.73
C GLY A 50 10.81 -4.15 14.57
N ILE A 51 9.69 -3.69 15.15
CA ILE A 51 9.61 -2.43 15.89
C ILE A 51 9.95 -2.60 17.37
N ARG A 52 10.51 -1.54 17.96
CA ARG A 52 10.76 -1.42 19.41
C ARG A 52 9.89 -0.30 19.97
N LEU A 53 9.01 -0.65 20.89
CA LEU A 53 8.15 0.27 21.60
C LEU A 53 8.89 0.83 22.83
N ARG A 54 8.76 2.14 23.04
CA ARG A 54 9.34 2.91 24.14
C ARG A 54 8.29 3.84 24.72
N ASP A 55 8.53 4.26 25.97
CA ASP A 55 7.68 5.23 26.67
C ASP A 55 6.19 4.88 26.57
N MET A 56 5.88 3.59 26.66
CA MET A 56 4.52 3.11 26.62
C MET A 56 3.85 3.50 27.94
N ASN A 57 2.79 4.30 27.82
CA ASN A 57 1.97 4.74 28.92
C ASN A 57 0.52 4.36 28.62
N ALA A 58 -0.16 3.77 29.58
CA ALA A 58 -1.56 3.39 29.44
C ALA A 58 -2.32 3.62 30.73
N ASP A 59 -3.57 4.03 30.60
CA ASP A 59 -4.51 4.19 31.68
C ASP A 59 -5.88 3.68 31.21
N LEU A 60 -6.23 2.49 31.70
CA LEU A 60 -7.50 1.84 31.44
C LEU A 60 -8.32 1.75 32.72
N LEU A 61 -9.62 1.96 32.60
CA LEU A 61 -10.59 1.81 33.68
C LEU A 61 -11.69 0.85 33.23
N ALA A 62 -11.89 -0.23 33.96
CA ALA A 62 -13.05 -1.10 33.82
C ALA A 62 -14.10 -0.73 34.86
N ALA A 63 -15.33 -0.54 34.41
CA ALA A 63 -16.48 -0.23 35.24
C ALA A 63 -17.67 -1.05 34.75
N ARG A 64 -17.87 -2.21 35.38
CA ARG A 64 -18.93 -3.20 35.10
C ARG A 64 -18.90 -3.72 33.68
N ASP A 65 -19.71 -3.13 32.81
CA ASP A 65 -19.89 -3.50 31.41
C ASP A 65 -18.97 -2.72 30.48
N THR A 66 -18.32 -1.66 30.98
CA THR A 66 -17.59 -0.70 30.16
C THR A 66 -16.09 -0.72 30.47
N LEU A 67 -15.28 -0.87 29.44
CA LEU A 67 -13.84 -0.60 29.46
C LEU A 67 -13.57 0.75 28.83
N ARG A 68 -12.94 1.67 29.57
CA ARG A 68 -12.52 2.99 29.10
C ARG A 68 -11.01 3.04 28.93
N ILE A 69 -10.56 3.45 27.76
CA ILE A 69 -9.17 3.80 27.45
C ILE A 69 -9.05 5.31 27.72
N ARG A 70 -8.67 5.68 28.95
CA ARG A 70 -8.51 7.10 29.33
C ARG A 70 -7.32 7.72 28.60
N ARG A 71 -6.23 6.94 28.50
CA ARG A 71 -5.03 7.32 27.77
C ARG A 71 -4.29 6.06 27.33
N PHE A 72 -3.76 6.10 26.13
CA PHE A 72 -2.69 5.23 25.69
C PHE A 72 -1.74 6.07 24.84
N SER A 73 -0.44 5.93 25.05
CA SER A 73 0.58 6.57 24.21
C SER A 73 1.84 5.72 24.16
N VAL A 74 2.50 5.67 23.01
CA VAL A 74 3.73 4.92 22.82
C VAL A 74 4.56 5.52 21.70
N VAL A 75 5.88 5.32 21.75
CA VAL A 75 6.85 5.72 20.73
C VAL A 75 7.48 4.46 20.11
N SER A 76 7.77 4.47 18.82
CA SER A 76 8.36 3.36 18.06
C SER A 76 9.67 3.72 17.36
N GLY A 77 9.70 4.83 16.62
CA GLY A 77 10.84 5.26 15.83
C GLY A 77 11.67 6.33 16.52
N ASP A 78 12.72 6.81 15.83
CA ASP A 78 13.63 7.85 16.32
C ASP A 78 13.23 9.27 15.90
N ALA A 79 12.12 9.41 15.17
CA ALA A 79 11.61 10.72 14.79
C ALA A 79 11.22 11.53 16.04
N SER A 80 11.57 12.82 16.05
CA SER A 80 11.41 13.70 17.23
C SER A 80 9.96 13.91 17.69
N ARG A 81 8.98 13.53 16.88
CA ARG A 81 7.55 13.62 17.19
C ARG A 81 6.83 12.28 17.00
N ASP A 82 7.58 11.18 16.91
CA ASP A 82 7.03 9.83 16.84
C ASP A 82 6.11 9.61 18.04
N SER A 83 4.86 9.27 17.75
CA SER A 83 3.88 8.92 18.77
C SER A 83 2.70 8.22 18.14
N LEU A 84 2.20 7.19 18.82
CA LEU A 84 0.86 6.64 18.62
C LEU A 84 0.09 6.81 19.91
N TRP A 85 -1.14 7.28 19.81
CA TRP A 85 -2.04 7.44 20.94
C TRP A 85 -3.40 6.83 20.66
N MET A 86 -4.08 6.38 21.71
CA MET A 86 -5.40 5.81 21.62
C MET A 86 -6.25 6.23 22.82
N SER A 87 -7.54 6.42 22.57
CA SER A 87 -8.53 6.74 23.60
C SER A 87 -9.90 6.28 23.16
N GLY A 88 -10.81 6.09 24.10
CA GLY A 88 -12.16 5.66 23.79
C GLY A 88 -12.75 4.73 24.83
N TRP A 89 -13.76 3.98 24.42
CA TRP A 89 -14.43 3.00 25.26
C TRP A 89 -15.03 1.86 24.45
N ALA A 90 -15.23 0.73 25.12
CA ALA A 90 -16.04 -0.37 24.65
C ALA A 90 -16.94 -0.84 25.79
N ALA A 91 -18.19 -1.16 25.52
CA ALA A 91 -19.15 -1.61 26.50
C ALA A 91 -19.92 -2.83 26.00
N ARG A 92 -20.21 -3.77 26.89
CA ARG A 92 -21.18 -4.83 26.64
C ARG A 92 -22.59 -4.22 26.65
N LEU A 93 -23.41 -4.59 25.67
CA LEU A 93 -24.78 -4.16 25.58
C LEU A 93 -25.72 -5.17 26.27
N PRO A 94 -26.91 -4.74 26.74
CA PRO A 94 -27.85 -5.62 27.45
C PRO A 94 -28.37 -6.81 26.63
N ASP A 95 -28.36 -6.70 25.30
CA ASP A 95 -28.76 -7.73 24.34
C ASP A 95 -27.66 -8.76 24.05
N GLY A 96 -26.51 -8.65 24.71
CA GLY A 96 -25.33 -9.51 24.49
C GLY A 96 -24.38 -8.99 23.41
N GLY A 97 -24.71 -7.87 22.75
CA GLY A 97 -23.83 -7.20 21.81
C GLY A 97 -22.69 -6.42 22.48
N ALA A 98 -21.89 -5.73 21.68
CA ALA A 98 -20.91 -4.77 22.16
C ALA A 98 -21.00 -3.46 21.38
N GLY A 99 -20.97 -2.34 22.11
CA GLY A 99 -20.87 -0.98 21.59
C GLY A 99 -19.49 -0.42 21.85
N PHE A 100 -18.98 0.44 20.98
CA PHE A 100 -17.65 1.01 21.13
C PHE A 100 -17.51 2.34 20.40
N ASP A 101 -16.53 3.10 20.86
CA ASP A 101 -16.03 4.30 20.23
C ASP A 101 -14.55 4.40 20.59
N VAL A 102 -13.69 4.06 19.65
CA VAL A 102 -12.24 4.04 19.82
C VAL A 102 -11.61 4.90 18.74
N SER A 103 -10.77 5.84 19.17
CA SER A 103 -9.99 6.70 18.30
C SER A 103 -8.51 6.43 18.49
N ILE A 104 -7.81 6.19 17.39
CA ILE A 104 -6.36 5.99 17.32
C ILE A 104 -5.79 7.13 16.49
N GLY A 105 -4.73 7.75 16.98
CA GLY A 105 -3.97 8.74 16.25
C GLY A 105 -2.50 8.40 16.25
N ALA A 106 -1.80 8.83 15.21
CA ALA A 106 -0.38 8.62 15.06
C ALA A 106 0.28 9.84 14.41
N ARG A 107 1.55 10.05 14.75
CA ARG A 107 2.40 11.07 14.15
C ARG A 107 3.78 10.47 13.97
N GLU A 108 4.25 10.39 12.74
CA GLU A 108 5.57 9.82 12.40
C GLU A 108 5.82 8.44 13.00
N PHE A 109 4.77 7.67 13.27
CA PHE A 109 4.86 6.41 14.00
C PHE A 109 5.34 5.30 13.07
N GLU A 110 6.44 4.64 13.44
CA GLU A 110 7.00 3.50 12.74
C GLU A 110 6.16 2.22 13.03
N VAL A 111 5.39 1.79 12.02
CA VAL A 111 4.50 0.61 12.17
C VAL A 111 5.16 -0.69 11.74
N ILE A 112 6.16 -0.63 10.87
CA ILE A 112 6.96 -1.79 10.45
C ILE A 112 8.40 -1.32 10.29
N ALA A 113 9.34 -2.03 10.91
CA ALA A 113 10.77 -1.80 10.83
C ALA A 113 11.49 -3.09 10.43
N ASN A 114 11.08 -3.69 9.30
CA ASN A 114 11.59 -4.97 8.84
C ASN A 114 12.11 -4.87 7.41
N ARG A 115 13.43 -4.75 7.26
CA ARG A 115 14.13 -4.59 5.97
C ARG A 115 13.83 -5.68 4.93
N ARG A 116 13.33 -6.86 5.36
CA ARG A 116 12.99 -7.97 4.46
C ARG A 116 11.56 -7.91 3.95
N VAL A 117 10.70 -7.12 4.58
CA VAL A 117 9.26 -7.06 4.30
C VAL A 117 8.86 -5.62 3.97
N ALA A 118 8.99 -4.72 4.95
CA ALA A 118 8.76 -3.29 4.75
C ALA A 118 9.36 -2.47 5.91
N GLU A 119 9.69 -1.22 5.61
CA GLU A 119 9.97 -0.16 6.58
C GLU A 119 8.92 0.92 6.34
N LEU A 120 8.05 1.21 7.31
CA LEU A 120 6.89 2.10 7.11
C LEU A 120 6.70 3.00 8.33
N SER A 121 6.60 4.32 8.09
CA SER A 121 6.13 5.29 9.08
C SER A 121 4.84 5.96 8.62
N LEU A 122 3.97 6.28 9.57
CA LEU A 122 2.67 6.89 9.26
C LEU A 122 2.26 8.00 10.22
N SER A 123 1.42 8.90 9.71
CA SER A 123 0.70 9.90 10.48
C SER A 123 -0.77 9.84 10.13
N GLY A 124 -1.66 10.18 11.06
CA GLY A 124 -3.09 10.25 10.78
C GLY A 124 -3.93 9.87 11.97
N GLY A 125 -5.21 9.62 11.70
CA GLY A 125 -6.18 9.25 12.71
C GLY A 125 -7.27 8.38 12.14
N LEU A 126 -7.64 7.35 12.91
CA LEU A 126 -8.73 6.44 12.62
C LEU A 126 -9.68 6.41 13.81
N ARG A 127 -10.97 6.31 13.51
CA ARG A 127 -12.04 6.16 14.51
C ARG A 127 -12.91 4.99 14.13
N LEU A 128 -13.07 4.06 15.06
CA LEU A 128 -13.98 2.93 14.98
C LEU A 128 -15.10 3.15 16.00
N ASP A 129 -16.33 3.32 15.52
CA ASP A 129 -17.49 3.57 16.37
C ASP A 129 -18.71 2.74 15.96
N GLY A 130 -19.67 2.59 16.89
CA GLY A 130 -20.92 1.88 16.66
C GLY A 130 -21.06 0.62 17.50
N THR A 131 -21.58 -0.44 16.89
CA THR A 131 -21.83 -1.74 17.53
C THR A 131 -21.29 -2.88 16.66
N LEU A 132 -21.19 -4.10 17.19
CA LEU A 132 -20.79 -5.27 16.39
C LEU A 132 -21.67 -5.49 15.15
N ASP A 133 -22.96 -5.15 15.23
CA ASP A 133 -23.93 -5.32 14.13
C ASP A 133 -24.02 -4.12 13.19
N ARG A 134 -23.39 -3.01 13.55
CA ARG A 134 -23.31 -1.79 12.74
C ARG A 134 -22.11 -0.99 13.20
N SER A 135 -20.95 -1.35 12.67
CA SER A 135 -19.68 -0.69 12.99
C SER A 135 -19.27 0.24 11.86
N ARG A 136 -18.58 1.32 12.21
CA ARG A 136 -18.15 2.34 11.27
C ARG A 136 -16.68 2.65 11.50
N LEU A 137 -15.86 2.47 10.48
CA LEU A 137 -14.47 2.93 10.46
C LEU A 137 -14.36 4.18 9.60
N SER A 138 -13.76 5.22 10.15
CA SER A 138 -13.56 6.50 9.45
C SER A 138 -12.20 7.11 9.78
N GLY A 139 -11.75 8.03 8.94
CA GLY A 139 -10.50 8.78 9.15
C GLY A 139 -9.59 8.74 7.94
N GLY A 140 -8.29 8.88 8.18
CA GLY A 140 -7.29 8.89 7.12
C GLY A 140 -5.89 8.78 7.67
N VAL A 141 -5.00 8.22 6.85
CA VAL A 141 -3.62 7.94 7.18
C VAL A 141 -2.73 8.38 6.03
N THR A 142 -1.59 8.97 6.35
CA THR A 142 -0.52 9.25 5.41
C THR A 142 0.65 8.34 5.75
N LEU A 143 1.15 7.57 4.79
CA LEU A 143 2.46 6.94 4.91
C LEU A 143 3.51 8.03 4.70
N ASN A 144 4.14 8.52 5.77
CA ASN A 144 5.07 9.65 5.65
C ASN A 144 6.29 9.25 4.80
N GLN A 145 6.86 8.10 5.13
CA GLN A 145 7.97 7.46 4.43
C GLN A 145 7.78 5.95 4.45
N GLY A 146 8.28 5.26 3.43
CA GLY A 146 8.35 3.82 3.50
C GLY A 146 8.99 3.13 2.31
N VAL A 147 9.51 1.94 2.57
CA VAL A 147 10.04 1.02 1.56
C VAL A 147 9.31 -0.31 1.71
N ILE A 148 8.54 -0.69 0.70
CA ILE A 148 7.87 -1.98 0.62
C ILE A 148 8.73 -2.90 -0.23
N VAL A 149 9.11 -4.06 0.31
CA VAL A 149 10.00 -5.00 -0.37
C VAL A 149 9.20 -6.10 -1.05
N ILE A 150 9.37 -6.23 -2.35
CA ILE A 150 8.82 -7.34 -3.14
C ILE A 150 9.90 -8.43 -3.21
N PRO A 151 9.61 -9.65 -2.71
CA PRO A 151 10.54 -10.76 -2.79
C PRO A 151 10.74 -11.21 -4.24
N GLU A 152 11.89 -11.83 -4.52
CA GLU A 152 12.15 -12.41 -5.83
C GLU A 152 11.27 -13.65 -6.04
N PHE A 153 10.47 -13.65 -7.11
CA PHE A 153 9.74 -14.85 -7.55
C PHE A 153 10.72 -15.81 -8.22
N THR A 154 10.72 -17.08 -7.83
CA THR A 154 11.71 -18.10 -8.25
C THR A 154 11.65 -18.47 -9.74
N GLU A 155 10.58 -18.10 -10.46
CA GLU A 155 10.45 -18.36 -11.90
C GLU A 155 10.48 -17.09 -12.74
N LYS A 156 11.60 -16.35 -12.70
CA LYS A 156 11.90 -15.28 -13.69
C LYS A 156 12.40 -15.90 -14.99
N LYS A 157 11.60 -16.79 -15.58
CA LYS A 157 11.92 -17.38 -16.89
C LYS A 157 11.39 -16.43 -17.95
N LEU A 158 12.29 -15.87 -18.78
CA LEU A 158 11.95 -15.16 -20.01
C LEU A 158 11.27 -16.16 -20.96
N ILE A 159 9.97 -16.40 -20.76
CA ILE A 159 9.18 -17.32 -21.57
C ILE A 159 8.52 -16.49 -22.67
N SER A 160 8.72 -16.91 -23.93
CA SER A 160 8.02 -16.35 -25.10
C SER A 160 6.51 -16.30 -24.84
N LEU A 161 5.87 -15.23 -25.30
CA LEU A 161 4.48 -14.85 -25.02
C LEU A 161 3.40 -15.76 -25.67
N ASP A 162 3.73 -17.00 -26.01
CA ASP A 162 2.91 -17.87 -26.86
C ASP A 162 2.46 -19.18 -26.17
N ASP A 163 2.69 -19.33 -24.87
CA ASP A 163 2.38 -20.58 -24.13
C ASP A 163 1.03 -20.49 -23.35
N PRO A 164 0.00 -21.28 -23.73
CA PRO A 164 -1.32 -21.26 -23.10
C PRO A 164 -1.41 -21.94 -21.72
N GLU A 165 -0.37 -22.63 -21.23
CA GLU A 165 -0.48 -23.47 -20.02
C GLU A 165 -0.17 -22.76 -18.67
N LEU A 166 0.15 -21.46 -18.66
CA LEU A 166 0.72 -20.76 -17.50
C LEU A 166 -0.27 -20.20 -16.45
N TYR A 167 -1.57 -20.52 -16.52
CA TYR A 167 -2.58 -19.84 -15.68
C TYR A 167 -2.66 -20.32 -14.21
N ASN A 168 -1.95 -21.36 -13.78
CA ASN A 168 -2.35 -22.11 -12.57
C ASN A 168 -1.30 -22.27 -11.44
N VAL A 169 -0.27 -21.43 -11.34
CA VAL A 169 0.65 -21.54 -10.18
C VAL A 169 1.11 -20.16 -9.70
N VAL A 170 0.23 -19.41 -9.05
CA VAL A 170 0.73 -18.39 -8.12
C VAL A 170 -0.07 -18.36 -6.83
N ASP A 171 0.60 -18.82 -5.76
CA ASP A 171 0.11 -18.73 -4.40
C ASP A 171 0.28 -17.27 -3.92
N THR A 172 -0.82 -16.50 -3.96
CA THR A 172 -0.87 -15.07 -3.60
C THR A 172 -0.84 -14.81 -2.08
N THR A 173 -0.62 -15.85 -1.28
CA THR A 173 -0.77 -15.77 0.18
C THR A 173 0.42 -15.14 0.91
N VAL A 174 1.53 -14.81 0.23
CA VAL A 174 2.74 -14.29 0.89
C VAL A 174 2.52 -12.93 1.58
N PHE A 175 1.65 -12.07 1.03
CA PHE A 175 1.31 -10.78 1.66
C PHE A 175 0.17 -10.89 2.69
N ALA A 176 -0.63 -11.96 2.65
CA ALA A 176 -1.80 -12.16 3.50
C ALA A 176 -1.55 -13.07 4.73
N ASN A 177 -0.53 -13.93 4.69
CA ASN A 177 -0.35 -15.00 5.69
C ASN A 177 0.66 -14.74 6.80
N ARG A 178 1.40 -13.62 6.80
CA ARG A 178 2.05 -13.19 8.04
C ARG A 178 1.08 -12.28 8.76
N ALA A 179 0.28 -12.88 9.64
CA ALA A 179 -0.54 -12.17 10.61
C ALA A 179 0.39 -11.35 11.53
N LEU A 180 0.79 -10.18 11.04
CA LEU A 180 1.58 -9.20 11.76
C LEU A 180 0.76 -8.58 12.90
N LEU A 181 -0.57 -8.74 12.86
CA LEU A 181 -1.53 -8.27 13.85
C LEU A 181 -2.59 -9.38 14.13
N PRO A 182 -3.18 -9.41 15.34
CA PRO A 182 -4.31 -10.28 15.64
C PRO A 182 -5.49 -9.97 14.70
N LYS A 183 -6.16 -11.03 14.23
CA LYS A 183 -7.30 -10.90 13.32
C LYS A 183 -8.49 -10.31 14.08
N PRO A 184 -9.12 -9.22 13.60
CA PRO A 184 -10.33 -8.70 14.23
C PRO A 184 -11.44 -9.76 14.27
N PRO A 185 -12.36 -9.68 15.25
CA PRO A 185 -13.49 -10.61 15.33
C PRO A 185 -14.25 -10.65 13.99
N PRO A 186 -14.57 -11.84 13.44
CA PRO A 186 -15.25 -11.95 12.15
C PRO A 186 -16.55 -11.15 12.08
N ASP A 187 -17.30 -11.08 13.18
CA ASP A 187 -18.60 -10.40 13.24
C ASP A 187 -18.47 -8.87 13.13
N LEU A 188 -17.39 -8.30 13.67
CA LEU A 188 -17.09 -6.87 13.52
C LEU A 188 -16.94 -6.50 12.03
N LEU A 189 -16.22 -7.33 11.27
CA LEU A 189 -15.96 -7.07 9.85
C LEU A 189 -17.19 -7.32 8.97
N ARG A 190 -18.11 -8.22 9.38
CA ARG A 190 -19.35 -8.50 8.62
C ARG A 190 -20.23 -7.28 8.47
N ASN A 191 -20.30 -6.46 9.51
CA ASN A 191 -21.18 -5.30 9.57
C ASN A 191 -20.41 -3.98 9.62
N LEU A 192 -19.18 -3.98 9.11
CA LEU A 192 -18.33 -2.80 9.05
C LEU A 192 -18.65 -1.97 7.81
N SER A 193 -19.03 -0.70 8.02
CA SER A 193 -18.96 0.32 6.98
C SER A 193 -17.62 1.06 7.07
N VAL A 194 -17.00 1.31 5.92
CA VAL A 194 -15.76 2.07 5.82
C VAL A 194 -16.05 3.39 5.13
N ASP A 195 -16.00 4.46 5.91
CA ASP A 195 -16.42 5.79 5.50
C ASP A 195 -15.20 6.66 5.22
N ASN A 196 -14.84 6.79 3.94
CA ASN A 196 -13.78 7.67 3.45
C ASN A 196 -12.39 7.42 4.08
N VAL A 197 -12.10 6.20 4.50
CA VAL A 197 -10.77 5.84 4.99
C VAL A 197 -9.78 5.85 3.83
N ARG A 198 -8.90 6.85 3.81
CA ARG A 198 -7.90 7.04 2.76
C ARG A 198 -6.49 6.83 3.29
N ILE A 199 -5.66 6.15 2.51
CA ILE A 199 -4.22 6.02 2.71
C ILE A 199 -3.52 6.84 1.63
N GLU A 200 -2.88 7.93 2.04
CA GLU A 200 -2.11 8.81 1.18
C GLU A 200 -0.62 8.44 1.22
N MET A 201 0.01 8.40 0.06
CA MET A 201 1.45 8.20 -0.05
C MET A 201 2.16 9.54 0.17
N GLY A 202 3.02 9.61 1.18
CA GLY A 202 3.83 10.77 1.48
C GLY A 202 5.00 10.96 0.52
N SER A 203 5.94 11.83 0.93
CA SER A 203 6.98 12.32 0.03
C SER A 203 8.07 11.30 -0.31
N ASP A 204 8.18 10.18 0.41
CA ASP A 204 9.19 9.14 0.13
C ASP A 204 8.65 7.74 0.42
N VAL A 205 7.58 7.36 -0.29
CA VAL A 205 7.07 5.99 -0.30
C VAL A 205 7.56 5.27 -1.56
N ARG A 206 8.12 4.07 -1.39
CA ARG A 206 8.80 3.33 -2.46
C ARG A 206 8.45 1.86 -2.41
N VAL A 207 8.41 1.25 -3.59
CA VAL A 207 8.41 -0.19 -3.77
C VAL A 207 9.76 -0.61 -4.31
N ARG A 208 10.38 -1.58 -3.65
CA ARG A 208 11.71 -2.08 -3.97
C ARG A 208 11.69 -3.59 -4.21
N SER A 209 12.38 -4.02 -5.25
CA SER A 209 12.75 -5.42 -5.48
C SER A 209 14.24 -5.50 -5.78
N ALA A 210 14.76 -6.68 -6.11
CA ALA A 210 16.14 -6.83 -6.57
C ALA A 210 16.42 -6.05 -7.86
N GLU A 211 15.43 -5.96 -8.74
CA GLU A 211 15.53 -5.29 -10.03
C GLU A 211 15.01 -3.85 -10.01
N ALA A 212 14.10 -3.51 -9.11
CA ALA A 212 13.33 -2.29 -9.17
C ALA A 212 13.47 -1.43 -7.91
N ASP A 213 13.45 -0.11 -8.09
CA ASP A 213 13.20 0.84 -7.02
C ASP A 213 12.34 1.98 -7.59
N ILE A 214 11.07 2.01 -7.16
CA ILE A 214 10.05 2.88 -7.74
C ILE A 214 9.38 3.67 -6.62
N LYS A 215 9.41 4.99 -6.75
CA LYS A 215 8.70 5.91 -5.86
C LYS A 215 7.22 5.95 -6.24
N LEU A 216 6.36 5.79 -5.25
CA LEU A 216 4.92 5.88 -5.36
C LEU A 216 4.41 7.21 -4.81
N GLY A 217 3.32 7.69 -5.40
CA GLY A 217 2.53 8.83 -4.96
C GLY A 217 1.03 8.54 -5.11
N GLY A 218 0.20 9.52 -4.76
CA GLY A 218 -1.25 9.40 -4.82
C GLY A 218 -1.85 8.76 -3.56
N ALA A 219 -3.06 8.22 -3.69
CA ALA A 219 -3.79 7.67 -2.55
C ALA A 219 -4.71 6.51 -2.95
N VAL A 220 -4.97 5.63 -1.99
CA VAL A 220 -5.93 4.53 -2.10
C VAL A 220 -6.97 4.65 -0.98
N ASN A 221 -8.18 4.17 -1.24
CA ASN A 221 -9.22 4.04 -0.24
C ASN A 221 -9.20 2.63 0.34
N VAL A 222 -9.47 2.54 1.64
CA VAL A 222 -9.73 1.28 2.32
C VAL A 222 -11.22 0.97 2.15
N THR A 223 -11.52 -0.28 1.88
CA THR A 223 -12.87 -0.80 1.63
C THR A 223 -13.02 -2.14 2.32
N VAL A 224 -14.24 -2.69 2.33
CA VAL A 224 -14.51 -4.06 2.78
C VAL A 224 -14.73 -4.92 1.54
N GLY A 225 -13.87 -5.91 1.35
CA GLY A 225 -13.93 -6.87 0.26
C GLY A 225 -14.27 -8.27 0.74
N ALA A 226 -14.84 -9.08 -0.16
CA ALA A 226 -15.03 -10.51 0.06
C ALA A 226 -13.94 -11.28 -0.68
N ARG A 227 -13.08 -12.00 0.04
CA ARG A 227 -12.10 -12.90 -0.59
C ARG A 227 -12.82 -14.11 -1.17
N ARG A 228 -12.55 -14.47 -2.44
CA ARG A 228 -13.08 -15.71 -3.02
C ARG A 228 -12.64 -16.91 -2.18
N GLY A 229 -13.60 -17.69 -1.70
CA GLY A 229 -13.36 -18.88 -0.86
C GLY A 229 -13.15 -18.59 0.63
N ALA A 230 -13.21 -17.34 1.09
CA ALA A 230 -13.16 -17.03 2.53
C ALA A 230 -14.57 -16.91 3.13
N THR A 231 -14.71 -17.37 4.37
CA THR A 231 -15.96 -17.33 5.15
C THR A 231 -16.23 -15.99 5.85
N ALA A 232 -15.26 -15.07 5.86
CA ALA A 232 -15.36 -13.76 6.50
C ALA A 232 -14.83 -12.65 5.57
N PRO A 233 -15.48 -11.46 5.56
CA PRO A 233 -14.98 -10.30 4.83
C PRO A 233 -13.64 -9.83 5.38
N GLN A 234 -12.88 -9.12 4.56
CA GLN A 234 -11.58 -8.55 4.92
C GLN A 234 -11.46 -7.13 4.39
N LEU A 235 -10.52 -6.37 4.94
CA LEU A 235 -10.19 -5.06 4.37
C LEU A 235 -9.55 -5.26 3.00
N ALA A 236 -9.91 -4.38 2.07
CA ALA A 236 -9.40 -4.34 0.72
C ALA A 236 -8.98 -2.91 0.36
N LEU A 237 -8.18 -2.78 -0.70
CA LEU A 237 -7.76 -1.49 -1.24
C LEU A 237 -8.46 -1.23 -2.57
N ASP A 238 -8.88 0.01 -2.77
CA ASP A 238 -9.45 0.48 -4.03
C ASP A 238 -8.85 1.83 -4.41
N GLY A 239 -8.62 2.04 -5.70
CA GLY A 239 -8.00 3.26 -6.23
C GLY A 239 -6.65 3.02 -6.89
N ALA A 240 -5.93 4.11 -7.17
CA ALA A 240 -4.70 4.06 -7.93
C ALA A 240 -3.56 4.83 -7.27
N LEU A 241 -2.41 4.18 -7.21
CA LEU A 241 -1.14 4.81 -6.90
C LEU A 241 -0.42 5.16 -8.20
N GLN A 242 0.30 6.27 -8.16
CA GLN A 242 1.07 6.74 -9.31
C GLN A 242 2.55 6.45 -9.10
N THR A 243 3.24 6.05 -10.16
CA THR A 243 4.69 5.94 -10.13
C THR A 243 5.28 7.29 -10.51
N GLU A 244 6.02 7.91 -9.60
CA GLU A 244 6.60 9.24 -9.84
C GLU A 244 7.94 9.16 -10.57
N ARG A 245 8.80 8.25 -10.11
CA ARG A 245 10.16 8.06 -10.61
C ARG A 245 10.72 6.73 -10.12
N GLY A 246 11.76 6.25 -10.78
CA GLY A 246 12.42 5.02 -10.37
C GLY A 246 13.22 4.40 -11.48
N TYR A 247 13.68 3.18 -11.24
CA TYR A 247 14.32 2.37 -12.27
C TYR A 247 13.93 0.91 -12.15
N TYR A 248 14.09 0.19 -13.26
CA TYR A 248 14.03 -1.26 -13.34
C TYR A 248 15.27 -1.78 -14.06
N ARG A 249 15.92 -2.81 -13.52
CA ARG A 249 17.10 -3.44 -14.10
C ARG A 249 16.70 -4.81 -14.63
N LEU A 250 16.70 -4.93 -15.95
CA LEU A 250 16.50 -6.21 -16.61
C LEU A 250 17.85 -6.89 -16.75
N ASP A 251 17.98 -8.08 -16.15
CA ASP A 251 19.08 -8.99 -16.43
C ASP A 251 18.70 -9.91 -17.60
N LEU A 252 19.50 -9.88 -18.66
CA LEU A 252 19.35 -10.73 -19.84
C LEU A 252 20.44 -11.81 -19.82
N GLY A 253 20.14 -12.92 -19.14
CA GLY A 253 20.99 -14.11 -19.14
C GLY A 253 22.33 -13.95 -18.41
N GLY A 254 22.42 -13.05 -17.42
CA GLY A 254 23.59 -12.85 -16.55
C GLY A 254 24.77 -12.11 -17.21
N LEU A 255 24.67 -11.81 -18.51
CA LEU A 255 25.75 -11.20 -19.29
C LEU A 255 25.48 -9.73 -19.64
N VAL A 256 24.20 -9.33 -19.71
CA VAL A 256 23.80 -7.98 -20.13
C VAL A 256 22.73 -7.44 -19.20
N GLN A 257 23.07 -6.36 -18.49
CA GLN A 257 22.13 -5.64 -17.64
C GLN A 257 21.64 -4.38 -18.35
N ARG A 258 20.32 -4.21 -18.47
CA ARG A 258 19.70 -3.00 -19.02
C ARG A 258 18.89 -2.28 -17.97
N THR A 259 19.23 -1.02 -17.73
CA THR A 259 18.48 -0.15 -16.80
C THR A 259 17.46 0.68 -17.55
N PHE A 260 16.20 0.55 -17.14
CA PHE A 260 15.07 1.34 -17.63
C PHE A 260 14.69 2.37 -16.56
N THR A 261 14.59 3.63 -16.94
CA THR A 261 14.13 4.71 -16.06
C THR A 261 12.61 4.83 -16.16
N VAL A 262 11.90 4.84 -15.04
CA VAL A 262 10.45 5.03 -15.01
C VAL A 262 10.13 6.47 -15.39
N GLU A 263 9.29 6.65 -16.42
CA GLU A 263 8.78 7.96 -16.85
C GLU A 263 7.46 8.33 -16.13
N GLY A 264 6.68 7.32 -15.73
CA GLY A 264 5.36 7.46 -15.13
C GLY A 264 4.51 6.22 -15.33
N GLY A 265 3.38 6.14 -14.64
CA GLY A 265 2.56 4.93 -14.62
C GLY A 265 1.65 4.83 -13.42
N GLU A 266 0.83 3.79 -13.42
CA GLU A 266 -0.23 3.57 -12.44
C GLU A 266 -0.18 2.13 -11.89
N LEU A 267 -0.45 2.01 -10.59
CA LEU A 267 -0.77 0.76 -9.91
C LEU A 267 -2.22 0.83 -9.43
N ARG A 268 -3.11 0.04 -10.04
CA ARG A 268 -4.55 0.05 -9.79
C ARG A 268 -4.97 -1.12 -8.89
N PHE A 269 -5.58 -0.81 -7.76
CA PHE A 269 -6.25 -1.77 -6.88
C PHE A 269 -7.74 -1.85 -7.23
N LEU A 270 -8.33 -3.04 -7.14
CA LEU A 270 -9.70 -3.33 -7.58
C LEU A 270 -10.61 -3.85 -6.47
N ASN A 271 -10.53 -3.29 -5.27
CA ASN A 271 -11.29 -3.76 -4.10
C ASN A 271 -11.09 -5.27 -3.86
N GLU A 272 -9.86 -5.73 -4.05
CA GLU A 272 -9.45 -7.12 -3.81
C GLU A 272 -8.68 -7.20 -2.50
N THR A 273 -8.89 -8.31 -1.77
CA THR A 273 -8.18 -8.60 -0.52
C THR A 273 -6.74 -9.06 -0.77
N ASP A 274 -6.45 -9.53 -1.98
CA ASP A 274 -5.11 -9.86 -2.42
C ASP A 274 -4.41 -8.58 -2.88
N LEU A 275 -3.26 -8.27 -2.28
CA LEU A 275 -2.47 -7.07 -2.59
C LEU A 275 -1.71 -7.25 -3.93
N ASN A 276 -2.46 -7.35 -5.03
CA ASN A 276 -1.93 -7.59 -6.37
C ASN A 276 -2.48 -6.58 -7.39
N PRO A 277 -2.01 -5.32 -7.38
CA PRO A 277 -2.52 -4.29 -8.26
C PRO A 277 -2.20 -4.59 -9.73
N ILE A 278 -3.05 -4.06 -10.61
CA ILE A 278 -2.79 -4.01 -12.05
C ILE A 278 -1.72 -2.94 -12.32
N LEU A 279 -0.70 -3.31 -13.08
CA LEU A 279 0.39 -2.43 -13.45
C LEU A 279 0.15 -1.83 -14.84
N ASN A 280 0.45 -0.54 -14.98
CA ASN A 280 0.60 0.13 -16.27
C ASN A 280 1.70 1.19 -16.16
N ILE A 281 2.94 0.78 -16.37
CA ILE A 281 4.12 1.63 -16.14
C ILE A 281 4.90 1.82 -17.45
N SER A 282 5.26 3.06 -17.76
CA SER A 282 6.14 3.41 -18.87
C SER A 282 7.56 3.60 -18.37
N ALA A 283 8.51 2.91 -19.01
CA ALA A 283 9.93 3.05 -18.73
C ALA A 283 10.75 3.24 -20.01
N LEU A 284 11.83 4.00 -19.89
CA LEU A 284 12.70 4.37 -21.00
C LEU A 284 14.12 3.82 -20.79
N HIS A 285 14.68 3.20 -21.82
CA HIS A 285 16.10 2.90 -21.89
C HIS A 285 16.74 3.69 -23.03
N THR A 286 17.82 4.41 -22.73
CA THR A 286 18.57 5.17 -23.74
C THR A 286 19.85 4.42 -24.09
N VAL A 287 19.95 3.97 -25.32
CA VAL A 287 21.16 3.36 -25.88
C VAL A 287 22.02 4.49 -26.44
N ARG A 288 23.20 4.69 -25.85
CA ARG A 288 24.19 5.64 -26.37
C ARG A 288 24.96 4.97 -27.50
N GLN A 289 24.88 5.51 -28.71
CA GLN A 289 25.69 5.04 -29.84
C GLN A 289 27.08 5.68 -29.76
N ILE A 290 28.13 4.85 -29.80
CA ILE A 290 29.52 5.27 -29.59
C ILE A 290 30.16 5.84 -30.87
N SER A 291 29.50 5.78 -32.04
CA SER A 291 30.04 6.35 -33.28
C SER A 291 29.03 7.23 -34.02
N SER A 292 29.39 8.50 -34.20
CA SER A 292 29.04 9.21 -35.43
C SER A 292 30.30 9.90 -35.93
N THR A 293 30.82 9.44 -37.06
CA THR A 293 31.97 10.04 -37.77
C THR A 293 31.62 11.43 -38.34
N TYR A 294 30.37 11.87 -38.21
CA TYR A 294 29.89 13.20 -38.60
C TYR A 294 28.85 13.72 -37.59
N GLY A 295 29.31 14.48 -36.59
CA GLY A 295 28.60 15.62 -35.99
C GLY A 295 27.26 15.43 -35.24
N GLY A 296 26.72 14.23 -35.04
CA GLY A 296 25.41 14.05 -34.40
C GLY A 296 25.31 12.83 -33.49
N ARG A 297 25.19 13.06 -32.18
CA ARG A 297 24.86 11.99 -31.21
C ARG A 297 23.47 11.44 -31.52
N ASN A 298 23.39 10.22 -32.06
CA ASN A 298 22.12 9.52 -32.26
C ASN A 298 21.85 8.58 -31.08
N ASP A 299 21.37 9.14 -29.97
CA ASP A 299 20.89 8.35 -28.85
C ASP A 299 19.56 7.66 -29.22
N VAL A 300 19.52 6.32 -29.15
CA VAL A 300 18.30 5.55 -29.44
C VAL A 300 17.51 5.36 -28.15
N ARG A 301 16.30 5.91 -28.09
CA ARG A 301 15.39 5.79 -26.95
C ARG A 301 14.41 4.65 -27.17
N ILE A 302 14.46 3.65 -26.30
CA ILE A 302 13.58 2.47 -26.31
C ILE A 302 12.59 2.62 -25.17
N ARG A 303 11.30 2.73 -25.48
CA ARG A 303 10.23 2.75 -24.48
C ARG A 303 9.64 1.35 -24.31
N VAL A 304 9.49 0.94 -23.06
CA VAL A 304 8.89 -0.33 -22.65
C VAL A 304 7.69 -0.03 -21.75
N LEU A 305 6.63 -0.81 -21.94
CA LEU A 305 5.46 -0.82 -21.08
C LEU A 305 5.51 -2.05 -20.18
N VAL A 306 5.40 -1.85 -18.88
CA VAL A 306 5.20 -2.92 -17.89
C VAL A 306 3.72 -2.98 -17.59
N GLN A 307 3.08 -4.10 -17.93
CA GLN A 307 1.65 -4.33 -17.80
C GLN A 307 1.38 -5.64 -17.05
N GLY A 308 0.12 -5.98 -16.76
CA GLY A 308 -0.23 -7.20 -16.02
C GLY A 308 -0.44 -6.91 -14.54
N THR A 309 -0.03 -7.81 -13.65
CA THR A 309 -0.19 -7.64 -12.20
C THR A 309 1.17 -7.57 -11.51
N LEU A 310 1.20 -7.13 -10.24
CA LEU A 310 2.44 -7.08 -9.46
C LEU A 310 3.16 -8.42 -9.41
N ILE A 311 2.38 -9.50 -9.36
CA ILE A 311 2.87 -10.88 -9.28
C ILE A 311 3.25 -11.42 -10.65
N GLN A 312 2.53 -11.04 -11.71
CA GLN A 312 2.82 -11.46 -13.08
C GLN A 312 2.98 -10.24 -14.01
N PRO A 313 4.12 -9.51 -13.90
CA PRO A 313 4.40 -8.39 -14.78
C PRO A 313 4.75 -8.90 -16.19
N ARG A 314 4.25 -8.22 -17.21
CA ARG A 314 4.51 -8.49 -18.63
C ARG A 314 5.14 -7.27 -19.26
N LEU A 315 6.24 -7.47 -19.99
CA LEU A 315 6.94 -6.42 -20.72
C LEU A 315 6.44 -6.39 -22.18
N ARG A 316 6.03 -5.22 -22.66
CA ARG A 316 5.78 -4.97 -24.08
C ARG A 316 6.68 -3.86 -24.57
N SER A 317 7.46 -4.12 -25.60
CA SER A 317 8.23 -3.08 -26.28
C SER A 317 7.29 -2.28 -27.18
N ARG A 318 7.41 -0.95 -27.14
CA ARG A 318 6.83 -0.10 -28.16
C ARG A 318 7.99 0.35 -29.06
N ALA A 319 8.00 -0.12 -30.30
CA ALA A 319 8.96 0.39 -31.27
C ALA A 319 8.76 1.91 -31.40
N PRO A 320 9.82 2.73 -31.36
CA PRO A 320 9.70 4.13 -31.70
C PRO A 320 9.13 4.21 -33.11
N THR A 321 8.10 5.04 -33.33
CA THR A 321 7.56 5.27 -34.66
C THR A 321 8.73 5.67 -35.56
N PRO A 322 9.09 4.87 -36.59
CA PRO A 322 10.18 5.26 -37.45
C PRO A 322 9.77 6.57 -38.11
N CYS A 323 10.63 7.59 -38.03
CA CYS A 323 10.52 8.72 -38.94
C CYS A 323 10.59 8.13 -40.35
N SER A 324 9.46 8.10 -41.05
CA SER A 324 9.41 7.59 -42.41
C SER A 324 10.28 8.50 -43.27
N SER A 325 11.49 8.06 -43.62
CA SER A 325 12.23 8.66 -44.71
C SER A 325 11.48 8.31 -45.99
N ARG A 326 10.71 9.26 -46.53
CA ARG A 326 10.32 9.18 -47.94
C ARG A 326 11.60 9.28 -48.74
N SER A 327 12.09 8.16 -49.24
CA SER A 327 13.03 8.15 -50.36
C SER A 327 12.29 8.72 -51.57
N ARG A 328 12.52 10.00 -51.85
CA ARG A 328 12.27 10.55 -53.18
C ARG A 328 13.61 10.95 -53.76
N THR A 329 13.92 10.27 -54.84
CA THR A 329 15.05 10.44 -55.72
C THR A 329 15.25 11.92 -56.10
N SER A 330 16.52 12.33 -56.15
CA SER A 330 17.10 13.52 -56.79
C SER A 330 16.65 14.92 -56.33
N SER A 331 17.45 15.57 -55.47
CA SER A 331 18.03 16.94 -55.60
C SER A 331 18.61 17.44 -54.25
N PRO A 332 19.75 18.17 -54.21
CA PRO A 332 20.49 18.40 -52.97
C PRO A 332 20.16 19.77 -52.36
N THR A 333 18.97 19.96 -51.77
CA THR A 333 18.74 21.05 -50.80
C THR A 333 17.40 20.86 -50.08
N SER A 334 17.40 20.26 -48.90
CA SER A 334 16.39 20.58 -47.86
C SER A 334 16.75 19.90 -46.53
N SER A 335 16.78 20.70 -45.48
CA SER A 335 16.98 20.27 -44.09
C SER A 335 15.80 19.43 -43.61
N PRO A 336 16.00 18.40 -42.76
CA PRO A 336 14.90 17.59 -42.24
C PRO A 336 14.08 18.38 -41.22
N VAL A 337 12.78 18.51 -41.47
CA VAL A 337 11.81 19.08 -40.52
C VAL A 337 11.21 17.94 -39.68
N CYS A 338 11.52 17.91 -38.39
CA CYS A 338 10.78 17.10 -37.41
C CYS A 338 9.43 17.75 -37.12
N PRO A 339 8.30 17.02 -37.13
CA PRO A 339 7.05 17.60 -36.65
C PRO A 339 7.09 17.76 -35.13
N ARG A 340 6.90 19.00 -34.66
CA ARG A 340 6.52 19.29 -33.28
C ARG A 340 5.16 18.63 -33.00
N SER A 341 5.04 18.07 -31.80
CA SER A 341 3.81 17.57 -31.19
C SER A 341 2.57 18.35 -31.61
N ALA A 342 1.58 17.65 -32.18
CA ALA A 342 0.23 18.17 -32.36
C ALA A 342 -0.69 17.54 -31.30
N SER A 343 -1.12 18.40 -30.39
CA SER A 343 -2.21 18.19 -29.45
C SER A 343 -3.54 18.03 -30.18
N VAL A 344 -4.45 17.30 -29.54
CA VAL A 344 -5.84 17.06 -29.94
C VAL A 344 -6.61 18.38 -30.02
N GLU A 345 -7.19 18.70 -31.19
CA GLU A 345 -8.46 19.44 -31.32
C GLU A 345 -8.92 19.56 -32.79
N GLY A 346 -10.24 19.43 -33.02
CA GLY A 346 -10.89 19.97 -34.21
C GLY A 346 -11.49 18.96 -35.19
N TRP A 347 -12.59 18.31 -34.81
CA TRP A 347 -13.53 17.73 -35.77
C TRP A 347 -14.20 18.84 -36.61
N GLN A 348 -14.49 18.49 -37.85
CA GLN A 348 -14.74 19.35 -38.99
C GLN A 348 -16.11 20.07 -39.00
N ARG A 349 -16.07 21.33 -39.46
CA ARG A 349 -17.05 22.03 -40.32
C ARG A 349 -17.56 21.10 -41.46
N THR A 350 -18.74 21.16 -42.07
CA THR A 350 -19.64 22.26 -42.47
C THR A 350 -20.84 21.62 -43.19
N GLY A 351 -22.02 22.25 -43.14
CA GLY A 351 -23.14 21.88 -44.01
C GLY A 351 -24.25 22.93 -43.95
N SER A 352 -24.10 24.01 -44.71
CA SER A 352 -25.10 25.07 -44.88
C SER A 352 -26.22 24.63 -45.84
N ALA A 353 -27.47 24.75 -45.43
CA ALA A 353 -28.59 25.00 -46.36
C ALA A 353 -29.71 25.76 -45.64
N ARG A 354 -29.94 27.01 -46.07
CA ARG A 354 -31.13 27.81 -45.80
C ARG A 354 -32.36 27.15 -46.44
N ARG A 355 -33.51 27.12 -45.74
CA ARG A 355 -34.80 27.56 -46.32
C ARG A 355 -35.84 27.87 -45.23
N ARG A 356 -36.56 28.98 -45.47
CA ARG A 356 -37.65 29.56 -44.67
C ARG A 356 -39.00 28.85 -44.91
N SER A 357 -39.93 29.16 -44.00
CA SER A 357 -41.42 29.08 -44.05
C SER A 357 -42.02 27.67 -43.96
N ARG A 358 -43.07 27.42 -43.16
CA ARG A 358 -44.12 28.30 -42.63
C ARG A 358 -44.24 28.23 -41.11
#